data_AF-A0A5B8MLF2-F1
#
_entry.id   AF-A0A5B8MLF2-F1
#
_cell.length_a   1.000
_cell.length_b   1.000
_cell.length_c   1.000
_cell.angle_alpha   90.00
_cell.angle_beta   90.00
_cell.angle_gamma   90.00
#
_symmetry.space_group_name_H-M   'P 1'
#
loop_
_entity.id
_entity.type
_entity.pdbx_description
1 polymer ?
#
loop_
_entity_poly.entity_id
_entity_poly.type
_entity_poly.pdbx_seq_one_letter_code
_entity_poly.pdbx_strand_id
1 'polypeptide(L)' 'MPYESAPPFIIIVGAFCAMAGLQYAGNNIIYGKPKPMGQDEWDKKLIERDTRLREEAKAATAKPKYAFLGGEGKKWLGLF' A
#
# COMPACT_ATOMS: atom_id res chain seq x y z
N MET A 1 -15.11 47.77 -12.05
CA MET A 1 -16.05 46.92 -11.27
C MET A 1 -15.47 45.51 -11.21
N PRO A 2 -14.53 45.21 -10.29
CA PRO A 2 -13.86 43.90 -10.23
C PRO A 2 -14.77 42.76 -9.72
N TYR A 3 -15.93 43.09 -9.14
CA TYR A 3 -16.86 42.10 -8.61
C TYR A 3 -17.68 41.37 -9.68
N GLU A 4 -17.86 41.96 -10.86
CA GLU A 4 -18.60 41.36 -11.97
C GLU A 4 -17.78 40.27 -12.69
N SER A 5 -16.45 40.36 -12.63
CA SER A 5 -15.55 39.34 -13.16
C SER A 5 -15.24 38.23 -12.14
N ALA A 6 -15.56 38.41 -10.86
CA ALA A 6 -15.30 37.40 -9.83
C ALA A 6 -16.04 36.06 -10.04
N PRO A 7 -17.34 36.03 -10.42
CA PRO A 7 -18.06 34.77 -10.65
C PRO A 7 -17.39 33.81 -11.65
N PRO A 8 -16.97 34.24 -12.86
CA PRO A 8 -16.27 33.34 -13.77
C PRO A 8 -14.91 32.87 -13.23
N PHE A 9 -14.17 33.70 -12.50
CA PHE A 9 -12.91 33.26 -11.87
C PHE A 9 -13.12 32.20 -10.79
N ILE A 10 -14.16 32.34 -9.96
CA ILE A 10 -14.47 31.36 -8.92
C ILE A 10 -14.80 29.99 -9.53
N ILE A 11 -15.55 29.97 -10.64
CA ILE A 11 -15.88 28.73 -11.34
C ILE A 11 -14.61 28.06 -11.87
N ILE A 12 -13.71 28.83 -12.47
CA ILE A 12 -12.44 28.31 -13.00
C ILE A 12 -11.57 27.75 -11.89
N VAL A 13 -11.39 28.48 -10.79
CA VAL A 13 -10.62 28.01 -9.63
C VAL A 13 -11.25 26.75 -9.04
N GLY A 14 -12.58 26.73 -8.89
CA GLY A 14 -13.32 25.56 -8.43
C GLY A 14 -13.06 24.33 -9.30
N ALA A 15 -13.07 24.50 -10.62
CA ALA A 15 -12.77 23.41 -11.55
C ALA A 15 -11.32 22.90 -11.42
N PHE A 16 -10.34 23.80 -11.27
CA PHE A 16 -8.94 23.41 -11.04
C PHE A 16 -8.76 22.66 -9.72
N CYS A 17 -9.37 23.15 -8.64
CA CYS A 17 -9.33 22.50 -7.33
C CYS A 17 -9.99 21.12 -7.38
N ALA A 18 -11.11 20.98 -8.08
CA ALA A 18 -11.78 19.70 -8.26
C ALA A 18 -10.90 18.70 -9.02
N MET A 19 -10.23 19.13 -10.09
CA MET A 19 -9.34 18.27 -10.87
C MET A 19 -8.17 17.75 -10.03
N ALA A 20 -7.49 18.63 -9.29
CA ALA A 20 -6.39 18.24 -8.42
C ALA A 20 -6.86 17.34 -7.27
N GLY A 21 -8.00 17.68 -6.65
CA GLY A 21 -8.58 16.92 -5.55
C GLY A 21 -9.00 15.50 -5.95
N LEU A 22 -9.63 15.34 -7.12
CA LEU A 22 -10.02 14.03 -7.63
C LEU A 22 -8.80 13.14 -7.91
N GLN A 23 -7.74 13.68 -8.50
CA GLN A 23 -6.51 12.94 -8.76
C GLN A 23 -5.85 12.49 -7.45
N TYR A 24 -5.78 13.38 -6.45
CA TYR A 24 -5.22 13.07 -5.14
C TYR A 24 -6.02 11.99 -4.40
N ALA A 25 -7.35 12.15 -4.37
CA ALA A 25 -8.24 11.19 -3.72
C ALA A 25 -8.16 9.81 -4.39
N GLY A 26 -8.16 9.76 -5.73
CA GLY A 26 -8.02 8.51 -6.47
C GLY A 26 -6.72 7.76 -6.15
N ASN A 27 -5.59 8.47 -6.10
CA ASN A 27 -4.30 7.86 -5.75
C ASN A 27 -4.29 7.32 -4.30
N ASN A 28 -4.85 8.09 -3.36
CA ASN A 28 -4.95 7.67 -1.97
C ASN A 28 -5.82 6.42 -1.80
N ILE A 29 -6.92 6.30 -2.55
CA ILE A 29 -7.81 5.13 -2.49
C ILE A 29 -7.11 3.89 -3.05
N ILE A 30 -6.41 4.00 -4.18
CA ILE A 30 -5.79 2.85 -4.85
C ILE A 30 -4.55 2.36 -4.09
N TYR A 31 -3.66 3.27 -3.70
CA TYR A 31 -2.35 2.93 -3.15
C TYR A 31 -2.26 3.09 -1.63
N GLY A 32 -3.31 3.61 -0.98
CA GLY A 32 -3.37 3.85 0.47
C GLY A 32 -2.43 4.97 0.95
N LYS A 33 -1.76 5.67 0.04
CA LYS A 33 -0.78 6.73 0.35
C LYS A 33 -0.78 7.82 -0.73
N PRO A 34 -0.39 9.06 -0.38
CA PRO A 34 -0.25 10.12 -1.35
C PRO A 34 0.86 9.81 -2.35
N LYS A 35 0.71 10.29 -3.59
CA LYS A 35 1.71 10.10 -4.64
C LYS A 35 2.99 10.87 -4.27
N PRO A 36 4.15 10.22 -4.16
CA PRO A 36 5.41 10.91 -3.92
C PRO A 36 5.81 11.71 -5.15
N MET A 37 6.25 12.94 -4.93
CA MET A 37 6.77 13.83 -5.98
C MET A 37 8.28 13.64 -6.10
N GLY A 38 8.81 13.71 -7.33
CA GLY A 38 10.26 13.68 -7.55
C GLY A 38 10.91 12.32 -7.27
N GLN A 39 10.19 11.23 -7.53
CA GLN A 39 10.67 9.87 -7.28
C GLN A 39 11.87 9.54 -8.16
N ASP A 40 13.00 9.22 -7.54
CA ASP A 40 14.22 8.84 -8.25
C ASP A 40 14.33 7.32 -8.45
N GLU A 41 15.36 6.87 -9.16
CA GLU A 41 15.60 5.43 -9.41
C GLU A 41 15.93 4.66 -8.12
N TRP A 42 16.43 5.35 -7.09
CA TRP A 42 16.72 4.74 -5.80
C TRP A 42 15.44 4.44 -5.02
N ASP A 43 14.49 5.38 -4.99
CA ASP A 43 13.18 5.23 -4.37
C ASP A 43 12.40 4.06 -4.97
N LYS A 44 12.47 3.87 -6.29
CA LYS A 44 11.83 2.72 -6.97
C LYS A 44 12.39 1.40 -6.46
N LYS A 45 13.71 1.27 -6.37
CA LYS A 45 14.38 0.07 -5.85
C LYS A 45 14.04 -0.20 -4.38
N LEU A 46 13.90 0.85 -3.57
CA LEU A 46 13.46 0.70 -2.18
C LEU A 46 12.02 0.17 -2.10
N ILE A 47 11.11 0.64 -2.95
CA ILE A 47 9.73 0.13 -3.00
C ILE A 47 9.70 -1.34 -3.42
N GLU A 48 10.47 -1.72 -4.43
CA GLU A 48 10.60 -3.13 -4.86
C GLU A 48 11.14 -4.02 -3.74
N ARG A 49 12.16 -3.54 -3.01
CA ARG A 49 12.70 -4.24 -1.85
C ARG A 49 11.64 -4.41 -0.76
N ASP A 50 10.95 -3.33 -0.41
CA ASP A 50 9.98 -3.32 0.70
C ASP A 50 8.74 -4.17 0.37
N THR A 51 8.32 -4.21 -0.90
CA THR A 51 7.24 -5.10 -1.36
C THR A 51 7.64 -6.57 -1.22
N ARG A 52 8.84 -6.95 -1.68
CA ARG A 52 9.38 -8.31 -1.51
C ARG A 52 9.46 -8.72 -0.03
N LEU A 53 10.04 -7.87 0.81
CA LEU A 53 10.16 -8.16 2.25
C LEU A 53 8.80 -8.33 2.93
N ARG A 54 7.79 -7.54 2.52
CA ARG A 54 6.45 -7.64 3.07
C ARG A 54 5.74 -8.93 2.66
N GLU A 55 6.00 -9.43 1.45
CA GLU A 55 5.51 -10.73 0.98
C GLU A 55 6.18 -11.89 1.73
N GLU A 56 7.51 -11.84 1.87
CA GLU A 56 8.27 -12.81 2.66
C GLU A 56 7.80 -12.87 4.11
N ALA A 57 7.55 -11.72 4.75
CA ALA A 57 7.02 -11.65 6.11
C ALA A 57 5.61 -12.26 6.24
N LYS A 58 4.74 -12.03 5.25
CA LYS A 58 3.41 -12.68 5.19
C LYS A 58 3.53 -14.19 5.01
N ALA A 59 4.46 -14.67 4.19
CA ALA A 59 4.70 -16.10 3.99
C ALA A 59 5.33 -16.76 5.24
N ALA A 60 6.22 -16.07 5.94
CA ALA A 60 6.86 -16.56 7.17
C ALA A 60 5.87 -16.67 8.34
N THR A 61 4.94 -15.73 8.45
CA THR A 61 3.85 -15.79 9.45
C THR A 61 2.81 -16.86 9.14
N ALA A 62 2.62 -17.21 7.86
CA ALA A 62 1.73 -18.29 7.44
C ALA A 62 2.29 -19.70 7.69
N LYS A 63 3.62 -19.85 7.85
CA LYS A 63 4.21 -21.15 8.25
C LYS A 63 4.01 -21.34 9.76
N PRO A 64 3.27 -22.38 10.20
CA PRO A 64 3.06 -22.59 11.63
C PRO A 64 4.42 -22.80 12.31
N LYS A 65 4.65 -22.06 13.40
CA LYS A 65 5.89 -22.01 14.18
C LYS A 65 6.27 -23.34 14.87
N TYR A 66 5.55 -24.42 14.58
CA TYR A 66 5.70 -25.76 15.16
C TYR A 66 5.69 -26.84 14.07
N ALA A 67 6.65 -26.81 13.15
CA ALA A 67 7.02 -27.99 12.35
C ALA A 67 8.25 -28.72 12.95
N PHE A 68 8.51 -28.55 14.24
CA PHE A 68 9.63 -29.17 14.98
C PHE A 68 9.17 -30.31 15.92
N LEU A 69 8.15 -31.08 15.53
CA LEU A 69 7.85 -32.37 16.17
C LEU A 69 7.60 -33.46 15.11
N GLY A 70 8.46 -33.49 14.09
CA GLY A 70 8.51 -34.59 13.11
C GLY A 70 9.75 -35.47 13.26
N GLY A 71 10.43 -35.40 14.40
CA GLY A 71 11.56 -36.28 14.73
C GLY A 71 11.04 -37.65 15.18
N GLU A 72 11.48 -38.67 14.46
CA GLU A 72 11.49 -40.09 14.80
C GLU A 72 10.81 -40.50 16.13
N GLY A 73 9.63 -41.10 16.01
CA GLY A 73 8.89 -41.64 17.16
C GLY A 73 8.15 -42.92 16.81
N LYS A 74 8.88 -43.98 16.41
CA LYS A 74 8.38 -45.35 16.55
C LYS A 74 8.10 -45.61 18.03
N LYS A 75 6.87 -45.40 18.52
CA LYS A 75 6.38 -45.99 19.77
C LYS A 75 4.90 -46.33 19.68
N TRP A 76 4.67 -47.59 19.28
CA TRP A 76 3.84 -48.53 20.02
C TRP A 76 2.46 -48.01 20.49
N LEU A 77 1.46 -48.08 19.62
CA LEU A 77 0.06 -48.17 20.05
C LEU A 77 -0.16 -49.59 20.60
N GLY A 78 0.17 -49.75 21.88
CA GLY A 78 -0.23 -50.89 22.68
C GLY A 78 -1.68 -50.73 23.10
N LEU A 79 -2.44 -51.82 22.95
CA LEU A 79 -3.63 -52.15 23.73
C LEU A 79 -3.57 -51.50 25.13
N PHE A 80 -4.55 -50.66 25.44
CA PHE A 80 -5.45 -50.74 26.60
C PHE A 80 -6.61 -49.76 26.38
#